data_AF-A0A5E5B3B8-F1
#
_entry.id   AF-A0A5E5B3B8-F1
#
_cell.length_a   1.000
_cell.length_b   1.000
_cell.length_c   1.000
_cell.angle_alpha   90.00
_cell.angle_beta   90.00
_cell.angle_gamma   90.00
#
_symmetry.space_group_name_H-M   'P 1'
#
loop_
_entity.id
_entity.type
_entity.pdbx_description
1 polymer ?
#
loop_
_entity_poly.entity_id
_entity_poly.type
_entity_poly.pdbx_seq_one_letter_code
_entity_poly.pdbx_strand_id
1 'polypeptide(L)'
;MQIENSVQSAGSHDGFPEFITRCWQNHTVHPKTVRTELHRFLATNAKIEHLIELSALACHIDAEHLGDWQSAMDYYARLDAAFPSLPEEVRHRLKRQREIITKALDVRADLAEFDERSVLYITALALPAATLQIDASAGQALLSQVIASLEMIGPEAPERRLVAVVTANLTCDIVQRYELPTDMRALLLRIAKTSHELWNDVGDASDKARSAYRLSLAYVRADEPVGNGSGRYPRFRHVEA
;
A
#
# COMPACT_ATOMS: atom_id res chain seq x y z
N MET A 1 55.58 -4.01 -15.34
CA MET A 1 54.78 -2.77 -15.45
C MET A 1 53.36 -3.21 -15.73
N GLN A 2 52.45 -2.95 -14.80
CA GLN A 2 51.14 -3.58 -14.67
C GLN A 2 50.22 -3.23 -15.84
N ILE A 3 49.56 -4.24 -16.39
CA ILE A 3 48.39 -4.09 -17.25
C ILE A 3 47.21 -3.94 -16.29
N GLU A 4 46.70 -2.72 -16.16
CA GLU A 4 45.46 -2.46 -15.42
C GLU A 4 44.30 -3.09 -16.20
N ASN A 5 43.88 -4.27 -15.78
CA ASN A 5 42.57 -4.82 -16.15
C ASN A 5 41.51 -3.97 -15.44
N SER A 6 40.90 -3.04 -16.17
CA SER A 6 39.68 -2.38 -15.72
C SER A 6 38.60 -3.44 -15.54
N VAL A 7 38.26 -3.74 -14.29
CA VAL A 7 37.05 -4.50 -13.96
C VAL A 7 35.88 -3.61 -14.37
N GLN A 8 35.32 -3.86 -15.55
CA GLN A 8 33.99 -3.37 -15.90
C GLN A 8 33.02 -4.01 -14.91
N SER A 9 32.56 -3.23 -13.93
CA SER A 9 31.39 -3.61 -13.14
C SER A 9 30.22 -3.77 -14.10
N ALA A 10 29.72 -4.99 -14.23
CA ALA A 10 28.51 -5.30 -14.98
C ALA A 10 27.29 -4.65 -14.29
N GLY A 11 27.07 -3.36 -14.56
CA GLY A 11 25.75 -2.75 -14.41
C GLY A 11 24.91 -3.22 -15.60
N SER A 12 23.92 -4.07 -15.37
CA SER A 12 22.99 -4.46 -16.42
C SER A 12 22.15 -3.24 -16.84
N HIS A 13 22.51 -2.63 -17.96
CA HIS A 13 21.69 -1.63 -18.65
C HIS A 13 20.48 -2.29 -19.35
N ASP A 14 19.65 -3.05 -18.62
CA ASP A 14 18.37 -3.54 -19.16
C ASP A 14 17.22 -2.55 -18.98
N GLY A 15 17.51 -1.37 -18.42
CA GLY A 15 16.58 -0.25 -18.26
C GLY A 15 15.48 -0.50 -17.24
N PHE A 16 15.58 -1.58 -16.44
CA PHE A 16 14.58 -1.90 -15.43
C PHE A 16 14.47 -0.85 -14.33
N PRO A 17 15.58 -0.34 -13.72
CA PRO A 17 15.50 0.67 -12.66
C PRO A 17 14.78 1.94 -13.11
N GLU A 18 15.05 2.43 -14.32
CA GLU A 18 14.40 3.61 -14.88
C GLU A 18 12.92 3.33 -15.19
N PHE A 19 12.62 2.13 -15.70
CA PHE A 19 11.26 1.69 -15.97
C PHE A 19 10.41 1.66 -14.69
N ILE A 20 10.87 0.96 -13.66
CA ILE A 20 10.08 0.77 -12.43
C ILE A 20 9.96 2.08 -11.66
N THR A 21 11.00 2.92 -11.63
CA THR A 21 10.96 4.26 -11.02
C THR A 21 9.91 5.14 -11.71
N ARG A 22 9.88 5.16 -13.04
CA ARG A 22 8.86 5.90 -13.80
C ARG A 22 7.45 5.37 -13.50
N CYS A 23 7.29 4.06 -13.39
CA CYS A 23 6.00 3.46 -13.06
C CYS A 23 5.53 3.92 -11.66
N TRP A 24 6.41 3.89 -10.65
CA TRP A 24 6.12 4.42 -9.32
C TRP A 24 5.83 5.91 -9.30
N GLN A 25 6.42 6.72 -10.17
CA GLN A 25 6.09 8.16 -10.23
C GLN A 25 4.71 8.41 -10.82
N ASN A 26 4.27 7.58 -11.77
CA ASN A 26 3.07 7.83 -12.56
C ASN A 26 1.83 7.04 -12.08
N HIS A 27 1.99 6.04 -11.21
CA HIS A 27 0.92 5.10 -10.87
C HIS A 27 -0.31 5.76 -10.23
N THR A 28 -0.15 6.85 -9.47
CA THR A 28 -1.27 7.55 -8.83
C THR A 28 -2.10 8.37 -9.83
N VAL A 29 -1.45 9.01 -10.81
CA VAL A 29 -2.11 9.88 -11.80
C VAL A 29 -2.65 9.08 -12.98
N HIS A 30 -1.93 8.02 -13.39
CA HIS A 30 -2.25 7.22 -14.58
C HIS A 30 -2.22 5.70 -14.31
N PRO A 31 -2.98 5.17 -13.33
CA PRO A 31 -2.88 3.78 -12.89
C PRO A 31 -3.13 2.76 -14.03
N LYS A 32 -4.13 3.02 -14.89
CA LYS A 32 -4.45 2.13 -16.03
C LYS A 32 -3.33 2.07 -17.08
N THR A 33 -2.67 3.20 -17.32
CA THR A 33 -1.53 3.28 -18.26
C THR A 33 -0.35 2.51 -17.69
N VAL A 34 0.00 2.76 -16.43
CA VAL A 34 1.10 2.06 -15.76
C VAL A 34 0.84 0.56 -15.70
N ARG A 35 -0.37 0.12 -15.38
CA ARG A 35 -0.77 -1.30 -15.46
C ARG A 35 -0.47 -1.91 -16.83
N THR A 36 -0.89 -1.22 -17.91
CA THR A 36 -0.64 -1.68 -19.28
C THR A 36 0.86 -1.79 -19.57
N GLU A 37 1.66 -0.82 -19.10
CA GLU A 37 3.12 -0.87 -19.21
C GLU A 37 3.73 -2.05 -18.44
N LEU A 38 3.26 -2.35 -17.23
CA LEU A 38 3.73 -3.48 -16.43
C LEU A 38 3.44 -4.83 -17.10
N HIS A 39 2.23 -5.01 -17.64
CA HIS A 39 1.91 -6.24 -18.39
C HIS A 39 2.78 -6.38 -19.64
N ARG A 40 3.01 -5.29 -20.36
CA ARG A 40 3.89 -5.29 -21.54
C ARG A 40 5.33 -5.65 -21.13
N PHE A 41 5.85 -5.04 -20.07
CA PHE A 41 7.20 -5.32 -19.60
C PHE A 41 7.35 -6.77 -19.14
N LEU A 42 6.37 -7.31 -18.41
CA LEU A 42 6.33 -8.72 -18.02
C LEU A 42 6.43 -9.66 -19.23
N ALA A 43 5.72 -9.33 -20.32
CA ALA A 43 5.68 -10.16 -21.52
C ALA A 43 6.96 -10.09 -22.38
N THR A 44 7.70 -8.97 -22.37
CA THR A 44 8.78 -8.73 -23.33
C THR A 44 10.18 -8.66 -22.74
N ASN A 45 10.32 -8.15 -21.51
CA ASN A 45 11.62 -7.75 -20.95
C ASN A 45 11.88 -8.27 -19.53
N ALA A 46 10.88 -8.82 -18.86
CA ALA A 46 11.04 -9.25 -17.48
C ALA A 46 12.06 -10.39 -17.35
N LYS A 47 12.74 -10.38 -16.22
CA LYS A 47 13.67 -11.40 -15.76
C LYS A 47 13.32 -11.75 -14.32
N ILE A 48 13.89 -12.84 -13.82
CA ILE A 48 13.59 -13.36 -12.47
C ILE A 48 13.84 -12.29 -11.39
N GLU A 49 14.94 -11.54 -11.52
CA GLU A 49 15.31 -10.46 -10.60
C GLU A 49 14.31 -9.30 -10.57
N HIS A 50 13.51 -9.10 -11.63
CA HIS A 50 12.52 -8.02 -11.72
C HIS A 50 11.19 -8.37 -11.05
N LEU A 51 10.92 -9.67 -10.88
CA LEU A 51 9.55 -10.15 -10.62
C LEU A 51 8.97 -9.62 -9.33
N ILE A 52 9.78 -9.48 -8.29
CA ILE A 52 9.29 -9.03 -6.97
C ILE A 52 8.81 -7.59 -7.02
N GLU A 53 9.55 -6.70 -7.68
CA GLU A 53 9.16 -5.28 -7.78
C GLU A 53 8.00 -5.08 -8.76
N LEU A 54 8.01 -5.82 -9.87
CA LEU A 54 6.93 -5.81 -10.86
C LEU A 54 5.60 -6.25 -10.24
N SER A 55 5.60 -7.39 -9.53
CA SER A 55 4.40 -7.93 -8.88
C SER A 55 3.91 -7.04 -7.75
N ALA A 56 4.81 -6.42 -6.98
CA ALA A 56 4.41 -5.53 -5.90
C ALA A 56 3.66 -4.31 -6.44
N LEU A 57 4.16 -3.68 -7.50
CA LEU A 57 3.51 -2.52 -8.11
C LEU A 57 2.22 -2.91 -8.86
N ALA A 58 2.21 -4.06 -9.55
CA ALA A 58 1.00 -4.54 -10.21
C ALA A 58 -0.13 -4.82 -9.20
N CYS A 59 0.21 -5.52 -8.11
CA CYS A 59 -0.69 -5.78 -6.99
C CYS A 59 -1.22 -4.47 -6.39
N HIS A 60 -0.33 -3.51 -6.09
CA HIS A 60 -0.68 -2.19 -5.57
C HIS A 60 -1.68 -1.45 -6.47
N ILE A 61 -1.39 -1.35 -7.77
CA ILE A 61 -2.25 -0.63 -8.71
C ILE A 61 -3.62 -1.31 -8.84
N ASP A 62 -3.65 -2.62 -9.09
CA ASP A 62 -4.90 -3.33 -9.34
C ASP A 62 -5.77 -3.41 -8.10
N ALA A 63 -5.19 -3.76 -6.94
CA ALA A 63 -5.92 -3.88 -5.69
C ALA A 63 -6.31 -2.52 -5.11
N GLU A 64 -5.38 -1.58 -4.97
CA GLU A 64 -5.61 -0.35 -4.18
C GLU A 64 -6.20 0.79 -5.02
N HIS A 65 -5.69 1.02 -6.24
CA HIS A 65 -6.12 2.15 -7.06
C HIS A 65 -7.30 1.83 -7.98
N LEU A 66 -7.35 0.61 -8.51
CA LEU A 66 -8.35 0.22 -9.51
C LEU A 66 -9.49 -0.63 -8.95
N GLY A 67 -9.30 -1.28 -7.79
CA GLY A 67 -10.26 -2.24 -7.24
C GLY A 67 -10.51 -3.44 -8.17
N ASP A 68 -9.56 -3.75 -9.05
CA ASP A 68 -9.63 -4.77 -10.09
C ASP A 68 -8.89 -6.04 -9.62
N TRP A 69 -9.50 -6.72 -8.66
CA TRP A 69 -8.92 -7.90 -8.01
C TRP A 69 -8.62 -9.04 -8.99
N GLN A 70 -9.47 -9.20 -9.99
CA GLN A 70 -9.27 -10.23 -11.01
C GLN A 70 -8.05 -9.91 -11.87
N SER A 71 -7.86 -8.65 -12.27
CA SER A 71 -6.65 -8.24 -12.99
C SER A 71 -5.38 -8.52 -12.18
N ALA A 72 -5.41 -8.28 -10.86
CA ALA A 72 -4.29 -8.58 -9.98
C ALA A 72 -3.94 -10.09 -9.99
N MET A 73 -4.96 -10.95 -9.88
CA MET A 73 -4.77 -12.41 -9.93
C MET A 73 -4.31 -12.88 -11.32
N ASP A 74 -4.86 -12.30 -12.38
CA ASP A 74 -4.46 -12.59 -13.76
C ASP A 74 -3.01 -12.20 -14.04
N TYR A 75 -2.51 -11.11 -13.41
CA TYR A 75 -1.10 -10.73 -13.48
C TYR A 75 -0.19 -11.85 -12.96
N TYR A 76 -0.54 -12.43 -11.81
CA TYR A 76 0.21 -13.53 -11.23
C TYR A 76 0.11 -14.82 -12.04
N ALA A 77 -1.06 -15.12 -12.62
CA ALA A 77 -1.22 -16.25 -13.54
C ALA A 77 -0.32 -16.10 -14.79
N ARG A 78 -0.21 -14.89 -15.35
CA ARG A 78 0.71 -14.59 -16.46
C ARG A 78 2.17 -14.70 -16.05
N LEU A 79 2.50 -14.26 -14.84
CA LEU A 79 3.84 -14.38 -14.30
C LEU A 79 4.24 -15.85 -14.17
N ASP A 80 3.37 -16.69 -13.59
CA ASP A 80 3.63 -18.14 -13.46
C ASP A 80 3.78 -18.82 -14.82
N ALA A 81 2.99 -18.42 -15.82
CA ALA A 81 3.09 -18.95 -17.18
C ALA A 81 4.40 -18.52 -17.88
N ALA A 82 4.85 -17.28 -17.66
CA ALA A 82 6.10 -16.76 -18.24
C ALA A 82 7.35 -17.34 -17.55
N PHE A 83 7.25 -17.68 -16.26
CA PHE A 83 8.35 -18.19 -15.45
C PHE A 83 7.94 -19.49 -14.71
N PRO A 84 7.81 -20.62 -15.43
CA PRO A 84 7.33 -21.88 -14.83
C PRO A 84 8.28 -22.45 -13.75
N SER A 85 9.56 -22.11 -13.84
CA SER A 85 10.61 -22.59 -12.93
C SER A 85 11.28 -21.41 -12.23
N LEU A 86 10.75 -21.05 -11.06
CA LEU A 86 11.31 -20.01 -10.20
C LEU A 86 12.15 -20.61 -9.06
N PRO A 87 13.24 -19.92 -8.66
CA PRO A 87 13.91 -20.21 -7.40
C PRO A 87 12.93 -20.15 -6.22
N GLU A 88 13.11 -21.01 -5.23
CA GLU A 88 12.17 -21.15 -4.11
C GLU A 88 11.97 -19.84 -3.34
N GLU A 89 13.04 -19.09 -3.11
CA GLU A 89 12.96 -17.78 -2.45
C GLU A 89 12.06 -16.79 -3.21
N VAL A 90 12.18 -16.75 -4.54
CA VAL A 90 11.38 -15.88 -5.41
C VAL A 90 9.92 -16.33 -5.38
N ARG A 91 9.67 -17.65 -5.48
CA ARG A 91 8.33 -18.24 -5.38
C ARG A 91 7.67 -17.88 -4.05
N HIS A 92 8.37 -18.04 -2.93
CA HIS A 92 7.87 -17.72 -1.60
C HIS A 92 7.50 -16.22 -1.47
N ARG A 93 8.36 -15.32 -1.97
CA ARG A 93 8.08 -13.87 -1.94
C ARG A 93 6.89 -13.48 -2.81
N LEU A 94 6.75 -14.06 -4.00
CA LEU A 94 5.59 -13.84 -4.87
C LEU A 94 4.30 -14.39 -4.25
N LYS A 95 4.37 -15.55 -3.60
CA LYS A 95 3.24 -16.12 -2.86
C LYS A 95 2.80 -15.17 -1.75
N ARG A 96 3.74 -14.67 -0.94
CA ARG A 96 3.47 -13.68 0.09
C ARG A 96 2.77 -12.43 -0.46
N GLN A 97 3.16 -11.96 -1.65
CA GLN A 97 2.49 -10.81 -2.26
C GLN A 97 1.08 -11.13 -2.77
N ARG A 98 0.82 -12.33 -3.29
CA ARG A 98 -0.54 -12.75 -3.66
C ARG A 98 -1.47 -12.75 -2.45
N GLU A 99 -0.98 -13.20 -1.30
CA GLU A 99 -1.79 -13.23 -0.09
C GLU A 99 -2.19 -11.84 0.42
N ILE A 100 -1.55 -10.77 -0.03
CA ILE A 100 -2.01 -9.39 0.23
C ILE A 100 -3.42 -9.20 -0.36
N ILE A 101 -3.66 -9.71 -1.56
CA ILE A 101 -4.97 -9.63 -2.24
C ILE A 101 -5.99 -10.49 -1.50
N THR A 102 -5.63 -11.75 -1.21
CA THR A 102 -6.50 -12.67 -0.45
C THR A 102 -6.91 -12.06 0.89
N LYS A 103 -5.94 -11.50 1.63
CA LYS A 103 -6.16 -10.88 2.94
C LYS A 103 -6.97 -9.59 2.87
N ALA A 104 -6.85 -8.82 1.79
CA ALA A 104 -7.65 -7.62 1.59
C ALA A 104 -9.12 -7.95 1.30
N LEU A 105 -9.36 -9.03 0.53
CA LEU A 105 -10.70 -9.52 0.19
C LEU A 105 -11.38 -10.25 1.36
N ASP A 106 -10.61 -11.00 2.14
CA ASP A 106 -11.09 -11.69 3.34
C ASP A 106 -10.14 -11.42 4.52
N VAL A 107 -10.60 -10.57 5.43
CA VAL A 107 -9.83 -10.22 6.65
C VAL A 107 -9.57 -11.43 7.56
N ARG A 108 -10.29 -12.53 7.37
CA ARG A 108 -10.13 -13.81 8.10
C ARG A 108 -9.30 -14.84 7.34
N ALA A 109 -8.76 -14.50 6.17
CA ALA A 109 -7.88 -15.38 5.41
C ALA A 109 -6.77 -15.94 6.31
N ASP A 110 -6.61 -17.26 6.25
CA ASP A 110 -5.62 -18.01 7.01
C ASP A 110 -4.24 -17.82 6.39
N LEU A 111 -3.27 -17.49 7.24
CA LEU A 111 -1.88 -17.27 6.87
C LEU A 111 -0.95 -18.18 7.68
N ALA A 112 -1.44 -19.31 8.20
CA ALA A 112 -0.70 -20.22 9.07
C ALA A 112 0.62 -20.76 8.48
N GLU A 113 0.78 -20.73 7.16
CA GLU A 113 2.04 -21.12 6.51
C GLU A 113 3.14 -20.05 6.55
N PHE A 114 2.80 -18.82 6.94
CA PHE A 114 3.72 -17.69 7.03
C PHE A 114 4.15 -17.46 8.48
N ASP A 115 5.40 -17.05 8.66
CA ASP A 115 5.87 -16.57 9.96
C ASP A 115 5.19 -15.26 10.38
N GLU A 116 5.28 -14.92 11.67
CA GLU A 116 4.62 -13.74 12.25
C GLU A 116 4.97 -12.43 11.54
N ARG A 117 6.22 -12.31 11.05
CA ARG A 117 6.69 -11.12 10.33
C ARG A 117 6.06 -11.01 8.95
N SER A 118 5.92 -12.14 8.26
CA SER A 118 5.26 -12.23 6.96
C SER A 118 3.75 -12.01 7.10
N VAL A 119 3.14 -12.51 8.17
CA VAL A 119 1.73 -12.20 8.52
C VAL A 119 1.54 -10.70 8.72
N LEU A 120 2.41 -10.04 9.50
CA LEU A 120 2.36 -8.59 9.67
C LEU A 120 2.53 -7.87 8.32
N TYR A 121 3.51 -8.28 7.51
CA TYR A 121 3.76 -7.68 6.20
C TYR A 121 2.53 -7.77 5.28
N ILE A 122 1.94 -8.96 5.15
CA ILE A 122 0.74 -9.20 4.34
C ILE A 122 -0.42 -8.34 4.86
N THR A 123 -0.69 -8.41 6.16
CA THR A 123 -1.84 -7.71 6.78
C THR A 123 -1.69 -6.19 6.68
N ALA A 124 -0.49 -5.66 6.87
CA ALA A 124 -0.20 -4.24 6.72
C ALA A 124 -0.42 -3.77 5.27
N LEU A 125 0.06 -4.52 4.28
CA LEU A 125 -0.13 -4.13 2.87
C LEU A 125 -1.54 -4.39 2.35
N ALA A 126 -2.32 -5.27 2.99
CA ALA A 126 -3.72 -5.49 2.65
C ALA A 126 -4.64 -4.37 3.17
N LEU A 127 -4.23 -3.69 4.25
CA LEU A 127 -5.03 -2.67 4.94
C LEU A 127 -5.53 -1.55 4.01
N PRO A 128 -4.70 -0.91 3.15
CA PRO A 128 -5.17 0.15 2.27
C PRO A 128 -6.24 -0.32 1.28
N ALA A 129 -5.99 -1.42 0.58
CA ALA A 129 -6.92 -1.95 -0.42
C ALA A 129 -8.26 -2.36 0.23
N ALA A 130 -8.23 -3.04 1.38
CA ALA A 130 -9.45 -3.36 2.14
C ALA A 130 -10.22 -2.10 2.56
N THR A 131 -9.51 -1.09 3.06
CA THR A 131 -10.13 0.17 3.53
C THR A 131 -10.74 0.97 2.39
N LEU A 132 -10.02 1.07 1.27
CA LEU A 132 -10.37 1.97 0.18
C LEU A 132 -11.39 1.35 -0.78
N GLN A 133 -11.34 0.03 -0.97
CA GLN A 133 -12.13 -0.67 -1.99
C GLN A 133 -13.22 -1.60 -1.43
N ILE A 134 -13.13 -2.03 -0.17
CA ILE A 134 -14.18 -2.82 0.49
C ILE A 134 -15.03 -1.88 1.35
N ASP A 135 -14.59 -1.59 2.58
CA ASP A 135 -15.26 -0.65 3.49
C ASP A 135 -14.42 -0.33 4.74
N ALA A 136 -14.94 0.58 5.57
CA ALA A 136 -14.30 0.97 6.82
C ALA A 136 -14.25 -0.18 7.86
N SER A 137 -15.18 -1.14 7.81
CA SER A 137 -15.19 -2.28 8.74
C SER A 137 -14.04 -3.24 8.45
N ALA A 138 -13.78 -3.54 7.18
CA ALA A 138 -12.64 -4.34 6.74
C ALA A 138 -11.32 -3.66 7.11
N GLY A 139 -11.21 -2.35 6.86
CA GLY A 139 -10.05 -1.55 7.28
C GLY A 139 -9.81 -1.57 8.79
N GLN A 140 -10.86 -1.38 9.59
CA GLN A 140 -10.81 -1.44 11.05
C GLN A 140 -10.35 -2.81 11.57
N ALA A 141 -10.81 -3.89 10.94
CA ALA A 141 -10.41 -5.26 11.30
C ALA A 141 -8.93 -5.50 11.03
N LEU A 142 -8.43 -5.14 9.84
CA LEU A 142 -7.02 -5.31 9.49
C LEU A 142 -6.10 -4.40 10.30
N LEU A 143 -6.49 -3.14 10.57
CA LEU A 143 -5.70 -2.26 11.42
C LEU A 143 -5.54 -2.85 12.83
N SER A 144 -6.60 -3.45 13.37
CA SER A 144 -6.54 -4.11 14.69
C SER A 144 -5.60 -5.32 14.68
N GLN A 145 -5.61 -6.12 13.60
CA GLN A 145 -4.67 -7.23 13.43
C GLN A 145 -3.22 -6.73 13.33
N VAL A 146 -2.96 -5.67 12.55
CA VAL A 146 -1.63 -5.05 12.41
C VAL A 146 -1.10 -4.57 13.76
N ILE A 147 -1.92 -3.86 14.55
CA ILE A 147 -1.51 -3.37 15.88
C ILE A 147 -1.19 -4.55 16.81
N ALA A 148 -2.04 -5.57 16.85
CA ALA A 148 -1.79 -6.77 17.67
C ALA A 148 -0.49 -7.48 17.26
N SER A 149 -0.21 -7.60 15.95
CA SER A 149 1.05 -8.18 15.46
C SER A 149 2.27 -7.34 15.85
N LEU A 150 2.17 -6.00 15.80
CA LEU A 150 3.25 -5.12 16.25
C LEU A 150 3.54 -5.23 17.75
N GLU A 151 2.51 -5.41 18.57
CA GLU A 151 2.66 -5.65 20.01
C GLU A 151 3.35 -6.99 20.29
N MET A 152 2.97 -8.04 19.56
CA MET A 152 3.56 -9.38 19.68
C MET A 152 5.04 -9.42 19.27
N ILE A 153 5.41 -8.78 18.16
CA ILE A 153 6.80 -8.75 17.67
C ILE A 153 7.66 -7.82 18.52
N GLY A 154 7.08 -6.76 19.07
CA GLY A 154 7.72 -5.86 20.03
C GLY A 154 8.21 -4.52 19.46
N PRO A 155 8.81 -3.66 20.30
CA PRO A 155 9.19 -2.29 19.96
C PRO A 155 10.35 -2.18 18.97
N GLU A 156 11.26 -3.17 18.96
CA GLU A 156 12.46 -3.18 18.09
C GLU A 156 12.20 -3.73 16.68
N ALA A 157 10.93 -3.99 16.33
CA ALA A 157 10.56 -4.55 15.05
C ALA A 157 10.84 -3.56 13.90
N PRO A 158 11.75 -3.86 12.94
CA PRO A 158 11.99 -2.97 11.79
C PRO A 158 10.73 -2.76 10.93
N GLU A 159 9.78 -3.69 10.98
CA GLU A 159 8.48 -3.64 10.31
C GLU A 159 7.59 -2.50 10.81
N ARG A 160 7.87 -1.90 11.98
CA ARG A 160 7.17 -0.67 12.44
C ARG A 160 7.25 0.46 11.43
N ARG A 161 8.40 0.62 10.76
CA ARG A 161 8.57 1.64 9.71
C ARG A 161 7.68 1.36 8.50
N LEU A 162 7.52 0.09 8.12
CA LEU A 162 6.56 -0.28 7.07
C LEU A 162 5.14 0.14 7.45
N VAL A 163 4.69 -0.20 8.66
CA VAL A 163 3.35 0.18 9.12
C VAL A 163 3.18 1.70 9.21
N ALA A 164 4.22 2.43 9.64
CA ALA A 164 4.21 3.89 9.67
C ALA A 164 4.01 4.49 8.27
N VAL A 165 4.67 3.94 7.25
CA VAL A 165 4.52 4.36 5.84
C VAL A 165 3.12 4.02 5.31
N VAL A 166 2.66 2.78 5.49
CA VAL A 166 1.34 2.34 5.05
C VAL A 166 0.24 3.21 5.63
N THR A 167 0.24 3.41 6.96
CA THR A 167 -0.77 4.23 7.64
C THR A 167 -0.69 5.70 7.26
N ALA A 168 0.51 6.23 6.98
CA ALA A 168 0.67 7.60 6.52
C ALA A 168 0.10 7.82 5.11
N ASN A 169 0.35 6.89 4.19
CA ASN A 169 -0.19 6.95 2.83
C ASN A 169 -1.72 6.83 2.86
N LEU A 170 -2.24 5.81 3.56
CA LEU A 170 -3.67 5.61 3.71
C LEU A 170 -4.39 6.80 4.37
N THR A 171 -3.74 7.47 5.34
CA THR A 171 -4.27 8.73 5.90
C THR A 171 -4.42 9.79 4.81
N CYS A 172 -3.43 9.95 3.92
CA CYS A 172 -3.50 10.91 2.83
C CYS A 172 -4.64 10.56 1.86
N ASP A 173 -4.76 9.29 1.47
CA ASP A 173 -5.78 8.83 0.52
C ASP A 173 -7.20 9.06 1.05
N ILE A 174 -7.42 8.77 2.34
CA ILE A 174 -8.73 8.95 2.96
C ILE A 174 -9.05 10.45 3.15
N VAL A 175 -8.08 11.26 3.60
CA VAL A 175 -8.28 12.71 3.82
C VAL A 175 -8.68 13.43 2.54
N GLN A 176 -8.13 13.00 1.39
CA GLN A 176 -8.38 13.62 0.09
C GLN A 176 -9.73 13.24 -0.53
N ARG A 177 -10.45 12.25 0.03
CA ARG A 177 -11.79 11.88 -0.48
C ARG A 177 -12.75 13.03 -0.28
N TYR A 178 -13.51 13.36 -1.33
CA TYR A 178 -14.51 14.41 -1.30
C TYR A 178 -15.60 14.13 -0.25
N GLU A 179 -16.27 12.99 -0.38
CA GLU A 179 -17.24 12.48 0.60
C GLU A 179 -16.57 11.49 1.54
N LEU A 180 -16.84 11.64 2.84
CA LEU A 180 -16.29 10.78 3.88
C LEU A 180 -17.40 10.35 4.85
N PRO A 181 -17.90 9.11 4.74
CA PRO A 181 -18.87 8.54 5.67
C PRO A 181 -18.41 8.54 7.13
N THR A 182 -19.34 8.53 8.08
CA THR A 182 -19.04 8.65 9.53
C THR A 182 -18.13 7.55 10.05
N ASP A 183 -18.34 6.31 9.63
CA ASP A 183 -17.48 5.17 9.95
C ASP A 183 -16.05 5.34 9.38
N MET A 184 -15.93 5.81 8.14
CA MET A 184 -14.63 6.09 7.52
C MET A 184 -13.91 7.26 8.20
N ARG A 185 -14.62 8.26 8.73
CA ARG A 185 -14.03 9.35 9.55
C ARG A 185 -13.46 8.82 10.87
N ALA A 186 -14.20 7.94 11.54
CA ALA A 186 -13.74 7.32 12.78
C ALA A 186 -12.48 6.46 12.51
N LEU A 187 -12.50 5.69 11.43
CA LEU A 187 -11.33 4.91 11.00
C LEU A 187 -10.14 5.82 10.63
N LEU A 188 -10.36 6.90 9.88
CA LEU A 188 -9.32 7.88 9.53
C LEU A 188 -8.60 8.40 10.76
N LEU A 189 -9.33 8.82 11.80
CA LEU A 189 -8.71 9.29 13.04
C LEU A 189 -7.86 8.21 13.70
N ARG A 190 -8.34 6.96 13.71
CA ARG A 190 -7.60 5.85 14.29
C ARG A 190 -6.31 5.59 13.52
N ILE A 191 -6.37 5.51 12.18
CA ILE A 191 -5.20 5.33 11.32
C ILE A 191 -4.20 6.46 11.51
N ALA A 192 -4.66 7.72 11.52
CA ALA A 192 -3.79 8.89 11.65
C ALA A 192 -3.09 8.95 13.01
N LYS A 193 -3.79 8.57 14.09
CA LYS A 193 -3.19 8.45 15.44
C LYS A 193 -2.13 7.37 15.48
N THR A 194 -2.44 6.17 14.99
CA THR A 194 -1.47 5.06 14.90
C THR A 194 -0.25 5.45 14.07
N SER A 195 -0.46 6.14 12.93
CA SER A 195 0.64 6.64 12.10
C SER A 195 1.52 7.63 12.86
N HIS A 196 0.91 8.57 13.58
CA HIS A 196 1.64 9.57 14.36
C HIS A 196 2.46 8.94 15.51
N GLU A 197 1.87 8.00 16.23
CA GLU A 197 2.56 7.23 17.28
C GLU A 197 3.77 6.50 16.71
N LEU A 198 3.59 5.75 15.60
CA LEU A 198 4.69 5.02 14.97
C LEU A 198 5.79 5.96 14.45
N TRP A 199 5.45 7.10 13.83
CA TRP A 199 6.46 8.05 13.38
C TRP A 199 7.19 8.76 14.51
N ASN A 200 6.55 8.93 15.67
CA ASN A 200 7.25 9.41 16.87
C ASN A 200 8.31 8.41 17.37
N ASP A 201 8.05 7.11 17.19
CA ASP A 201 8.97 6.04 17.56
C ASP A 201 10.11 5.87 16.54
N VAL A 202 9.79 5.70 15.25
CA VAL A 202 10.76 5.25 14.22
C VAL A 202 11.18 6.31 13.21
N GLY A 203 10.60 7.52 13.30
CA GLY A 203 10.80 8.61 12.34
C GLY A 203 11.89 9.61 12.74
N ASP A 204 12.38 10.34 11.75
CA ASP A 204 13.19 11.54 11.98
C ASP A 204 12.31 12.76 12.31
N ALA A 205 12.92 13.94 12.49
CA ALA A 205 12.18 15.16 12.79
C ALA A 205 11.19 15.56 11.68
N SER A 206 11.50 15.29 10.42
CA SER A 206 10.61 15.56 9.28
C SER A 206 9.41 14.62 9.28
N ASP A 207 9.65 13.33 9.49
CA ASP A 207 8.60 12.31 9.60
C ASP A 207 7.62 12.63 10.74
N LYS A 208 8.14 13.03 11.92
CA LYS A 208 7.32 13.45 13.07
C LYS A 208 6.47 14.68 12.77
N ALA A 209 7.07 15.73 12.18
CA ALA A 209 6.33 16.93 11.81
C ALA A 209 5.23 16.65 10.76
N ARG A 210 5.53 15.83 9.74
CA ARG A 210 4.56 15.45 8.70
C ARG A 210 3.42 14.61 9.27
N SER A 211 3.71 13.68 10.17
CA SER A 211 2.66 12.87 10.81
C SER A 211 1.74 13.71 11.70
N ALA A 212 2.29 14.67 12.46
CA ALA A 212 1.49 15.61 13.26
C ALA A 212 0.57 16.49 12.38
N TYR A 213 1.07 16.95 11.24
CA TYR A 213 0.27 17.68 10.25
C TYR A 213 -0.88 16.81 9.71
N ARG A 214 -0.60 15.57 9.29
CA ARG A 214 -1.63 14.63 8.80
C ARG A 214 -2.69 14.31 9.86
N LEU A 215 -2.28 14.13 11.12
CA LEU A 215 -3.21 13.95 12.24
C LEU A 215 -4.11 15.18 12.43
N SER A 216 -3.57 16.38 12.27
CA SER A 216 -4.37 17.62 12.34
C SER A 216 -5.40 17.68 11.22
N LEU A 217 -5.04 17.29 9.99
CA LEU A 217 -5.99 17.18 8.89
C LEU A 217 -7.08 16.14 9.17
N ALA A 218 -6.71 15.00 9.75
CA ALA A 218 -7.67 13.96 10.14
C ALA A 218 -8.69 14.46 11.17
N TYR A 219 -8.27 15.24 12.17
CA TYR A 219 -9.19 15.91 13.11
C TYR A 219 -10.15 16.86 12.40
N VAL A 220 -9.64 17.70 11.50
CA VAL A 220 -10.50 18.59 10.70
C VAL A 220 -11.55 17.78 9.94
N ARG A 221 -11.14 16.75 9.17
CA ARG A 221 -12.06 15.91 8.39
C ARG A 221 -13.09 15.17 9.25
N ALA A 222 -12.70 14.75 10.46
CA ALA A 222 -13.61 14.06 11.38
C ALA A 222 -14.70 14.99 11.92
N ASP A 223 -14.34 16.22 12.27
CA ASP A 223 -15.23 17.22 12.87
C ASP A 223 -16.11 17.96 11.84
N GLU A 224 -15.89 17.74 10.54
CA GLU A 224 -16.71 18.40 9.51
C GLU A 224 -18.20 18.08 9.65
N PRO A 225 -19.12 19.02 9.44
CA PRO A 225 -20.53 18.71 9.42
C PRO A 225 -20.88 17.75 8.26
N VAL A 226 -21.90 16.92 8.46
CA VAL A 226 -22.44 16.07 7.39
C VAL A 226 -22.93 16.98 6.25
N GLY A 227 -22.46 16.73 5.02
CA GLY A 227 -22.80 17.55 3.84
C GLY A 227 -21.89 18.77 3.60
N ASN A 228 -20.81 18.92 4.39
CA ASN A 228 -19.76 19.91 4.10
C ASN A 228 -19.17 19.68 2.69
N GLY A 229 -19.01 20.75 1.92
CA GLY A 229 -18.53 20.68 0.54
C GLY A 229 -19.60 20.43 -0.55
N SER A 230 -20.86 20.13 -0.19
CA SER A 230 -21.95 19.87 -1.16
C SER A 230 -22.41 21.07 -2.01
N GLY A 231 -21.77 22.24 -1.84
CA GLY A 231 -22.11 23.48 -2.56
C GLY A 231 -23.50 24.04 -2.27
N ARG A 232 -24.26 23.40 -1.39
CA ARG A 232 -25.59 23.82 -0.97
C ARG A 232 -25.47 24.32 0.45
N TYR A 233 -25.62 25.63 0.65
CA TYR A 233 -25.90 26.17 1.98
C TYR A 233 -27.00 25.30 2.60
N PRO A 234 -26.80 24.72 3.80
CA PRO A 234 -27.92 24.15 4.51
C PRO A 234 -28.93 25.29 4.64
N ARG A 235 -30.10 25.17 3.99
CA ARG A 235 -31.18 26.15 4.17
C ARG A 235 -31.69 25.98 5.60
N PHE A 236 -31.01 26.62 6.53
CA PHE A 236 -31.45 26.72 7.90
C PHE A 236 -32.70 27.59 7.88
N ARG A 237 -33.87 26.97 8.10
CA ARG A 237 -35.19 27.65 8.11
C ARG A 237 -35.25 28.87 9.04
N HIS A 238 -34.33 28.99 9.98
CA HIS A 238 -34.22 30.06 10.98
C HIS A 238 -33.38 31.27 10.51
N VAL A 239 -32.68 31.17 9.38
CA VAL A 239 -31.89 32.28 8.80
C VAL A 239 -32.67 33.00 7.70
N GLU A 240 -33.65 32.32 7.07
CA GLU A 240 -34.48 32.87 5.97
C GLU A 240 -35.87 33.37 6.45
N ALA A 241 -36.07 33.55 7.77
CA ALA A 241 -37.33 34.03 8.36
C ALA A 241 -37.26 35.52 8.73
#